data_AF-A0A2N0ZWV8-F1
#
_entry.id   AF-A0A2N0ZWV8-F1
#
_cell.length_a   1.000
_cell.length_b   1.000
_cell.length_c   1.000
_cell.angle_alpha   90.00
_cell.angle_beta   90.00
_cell.angle_gamma   90.00
#
_symmetry.space_group_name_H-M   'P 1'
#
loop_
_entity.id
_entity.type
_entity.pdbx_description
1 polymer ?
#
loop_
_entity_poly.entity_id
_entity_poly.type
_entity_poly.pdbx_seq_one_letter_code
_entity_poly.pdbx_strand_id
1 'polypeptide(L)' 'MPLTNLSVFTQGNFSLIDARLFYDYQVGLQYSLDEDWVKDLSFTLGYQNVNIESENLYTDIELKSAFIGVITYF' A
#
# COMPACT_ATOMS: atom_id res chain seq x y z
N MET A 1 14.01 15.59 -16.79
CA MET A 1 13.55 16.39 -15.63
C MET A 1 13.38 15.41 -14.48
N PRO A 2 13.91 15.64 -13.27
CA PRO A 2 13.85 14.64 -12.20
C PRO A 2 12.43 14.35 -11.69
N LEU A 3 11.46 15.24 -11.93
CA LEU A 3 10.08 15.08 -11.48
C LEU A 3 9.20 14.18 -12.36
N THR A 4 9.65 13.75 -13.55
CA THR A 4 8.82 12.90 -14.43
C THR A 4 8.57 11.50 -13.89
N ASN A 5 9.32 11.07 -12.88
CA ASN A 5 9.26 9.71 -12.34
C ASN A 5 8.46 9.60 -11.04
N LEU A 6 7.81 10.69 -10.62
CA LEU A 6 6.88 10.69 -9.51
C LEU A 6 5.48 10.32 -10.01
N SER A 7 4.86 9.34 -9.35
CA SER A 7 3.50 8.90 -9.62
C SER A 7 2.70 8.82 -8.31
N VAL A 8 1.38 8.90 -8.43
CA VAL A 8 0.45 8.69 -7.32
C VAL A 8 -0.20 7.33 -7.57
N PHE A 9 -0.32 6.52 -6.53
CA PHE A 9 -1.06 5.27 -6.59
C PHE A 9 -2.11 5.21 -5.49
N THR A 10 -3.15 4.44 -5.77
CA THR A 10 -4.15 4.04 -4.78
C THR A 10 -4.48 2.58 -5.03
N GLN A 11 -4.69 1.84 -3.94
CA GLN A 11 -5.08 0.45 -4.00
C GLN A 11 -6.05 0.19 -2.85
N GLY A 12 -7.11 -0.56 -3.14
CA GLY A 12 -8.02 -1.07 -2.13
C GLY A 12 -8.17 -2.56 -2.34
N ASN A 13 -8.02 -3.33 -1.27
CA ASN A 13 -8.25 -4.77 -1.32
C ASN A 13 -9.44 -5.13 -0.41
N PHE A 14 -10.19 -6.11 -0.88
CA PHE A 14 -11.32 -6.67 -0.16
C PHE A 14 -11.18 -8.19 -0.15
N SER A 15 -11.18 -8.76 1.05
CA SER A 15 -11.05 -10.21 1.22
C SER A 15 -12.01 -10.71 2.30
N LEU A 16 -12.58 -11.88 2.06
CA LEU A 16 -13.46 -12.56 3.00
C LEU A 16 -12.80 -13.88 3.40
N ILE A 17 -12.38 -14.01 4.65
CA ILE A 17 -11.68 -15.20 5.16
C ILE A 17 -12.38 -15.65 6.44
N ASP A 18 -12.89 -16.89 6.48
CA ASP A 18 -13.52 -17.49 7.67
C ASP A 18 -14.55 -16.57 8.36
N ALA A 19 -15.50 -16.03 7.59
CA ALA A 19 -16.53 -15.09 8.05
C ALA A 19 -16.00 -13.77 8.67
N ARG A 20 -14.75 -13.40 8.35
CA ARG A 20 -14.16 -12.10 8.69
C ARG A 20 -13.97 -11.28 7.42
N LEU A 21 -14.47 -10.05 7.47
CA LEU A 21 -14.34 -9.05 6.41
C LEU A 21 -13.04 -8.29 6.64
N PHE A 22 -12.12 -8.42 5.70
CA PHE A 22 -10.89 -7.65 5.66
C PHE A 22 -11.01 -6.63 4.54
N TYR A 23 -10.99 -5.36 4.91
CA TYR A 23 -10.91 -4.27 3.95
C TYR A 23 -9.70 -3.41 4.25
N ASP A 24 -8.88 -3.21 3.25
CA ASP A 24 -7.74 -2.33 3.33
C ASP A 24 -7.75 -1.34 2.17
N TYR A 25 -7.28 -0.13 2.47
CA TYR A 25 -7.10 0.91 1.47
C TYR A 25 -5.77 1.62 1.72
N GLN A 26 -5.05 1.87 0.63
CA GLN A 26 -3.80 2.59 0.64
C GLN A 26 -3.75 3.63 -0.46
N VAL A 27 -3.05 4.71 -0.15
CA VAL A 27 -2.73 5.78 -1.08
C VAL A 27 -1.30 6.21 -0.84
N GLY A 28 -0.57 6.46 -1.92
CA GLY A 28 0.83 6.79 -1.80
C GLY A 28 1.39 7.49 -3.02
N LEU A 29 2.61 7.96 -2.83
CA LEU A 29 3.48 8.45 -3.88
C LEU A 29 4.51 7.36 -4.18
N GLN A 30 4.80 7.18 -5.45
CA GLN A 30 5.83 6.29 -5.95
C GLN A 30 6.82 7.10 -6.77
N TYR A 31 8.10 6.87 -6.54
CA TYR A 31 9.19 7.50 -7.26
C TYR A 31 10.10 6.44 -7.87
N SER A 32 10.20 6.41 -9.19
CA SER A 32 11.00 5.44 -9.94
C SER A 32 12.41 5.99 -10.22
N LEU A 33 13.42 5.17 -9.97
CA LEU A 33 14.82 5.52 -10.23
C LEU A 33 15.26 4.96 -11.58
N ASP A 34 15.43 5.84 -12.56
CA ASP A 34 15.87 5.47 -13.92
C ASP A 34 17.40 5.56 -14.10
N GLU A 35 18.16 5.29 -13.04
CA GLU A 35 19.62 5.20 -13.17
C GLU A 35 20.02 3.81 -13.71
N ASP A 36 21.06 3.73 -14.55
CA ASP A 36 21.45 2.48 -15.26
C ASP A 36 21.82 1.30 -14.34
N TRP A 37 21.99 1.52 -13.03
CA TRP A 37 22.24 0.49 -12.01
C TRP A 37 20.99 0.10 -11.19
N VAL A 38 19.87 0.83 -11.32
CA VAL A 38 18.67 0.74 -10.43
C VAL A 38 17.36 0.77 -11.22
N LYS A 39 17.43 0.54 -12.53
CA LYS A 39 16.30 0.68 -13.47
C LYS A 39 15.01 -0.01 -13.04
N ASP A 40 15.10 -1.00 -12.16
CA ASP A 40 13.98 -1.80 -11.69
C ASP A 40 13.50 -1.47 -10.27
N LEU A 41 14.02 -0.43 -9.61
CA LEU A 41 13.67 -0.09 -8.23
C LEU A 41 12.81 1.18 -8.16
N SER A 42 11.70 1.08 -7.44
CA SER A 42 10.82 2.20 -7.15
C SER A 42 10.63 2.37 -5.64
N PHE A 43 10.84 3.59 -5.16
CA PHE A 43 10.53 3.96 -3.79
C PHE A 43 9.05 4.32 -3.66
N THR A 44 8.42 3.88 -2.58
CA THR A 44 7.03 4.17 -2.28
C THR A 44 6.91 4.74 -0.88
N LEU A 45 6.03 5.72 -0.73
CA LEU A 45 5.67 6.30 0.55
C LEU A 45 4.17 6.54 0.58
N GLY A 46 3.51 6.24 1.68
CA GLY A 46 2.06 6.35 1.69
C GLY A 46 1.44 6.14 3.05
N TYR A 47 0.11 6.16 3.04
CA TYR A 47 -0.73 5.81 4.16
C TYR A 47 -1.60 4.62 3.76
N GLN A 48 -1.72 3.68 4.68
CA GLN A 48 -2.62 2.55 4.59
C GLN A 48 -3.53 2.53 5.81
N ASN A 49 -4.73 2.03 5.60
CA ASN A 49 -5.71 1.78 6.63
C ASN A 49 -6.24 0.37 6.43
N VAL A 50 -6.10 -0.44 7.46
CA VAL A 50 -6.56 -1.82 7.49
C VAL A 50 -7.67 -1.90 8.50
N ASN A 51 -8.81 -2.39 8.08
CA ASN A 51 -9.93 -2.62 8.97
C ASN A 51 -10.30 -4.09 8.95
N ILE A 52 -10.58 -4.59 10.15
CA ILE A 52 -10.94 -5.97 10.38
C ILE A 52 -12.28 -5.97 11.10
N GLU A 53 -13.31 -6.41 10.40
CA GLU A 53 -14.62 -6.68 10.96
C GLU A 53 -14.74 -8.17 11.24
N SER A 54 -15.06 -8.52 12.49
CA SER A 54 -15.21 -9.91 12.94
C SER A 54 -16.56 -10.12 13.60
N GLU A 55 -17.39 -11.00 13.04
CA GLU A 55 -18.73 -11.28 13.58
C GLU A 55 -18.72 -11.87 15.00
N ASN A 56 -17.65 -12.58 15.40
CA ASN A 56 -17.58 -13.32 16.67
C ASN A 56 -16.88 -12.58 17.83
N LEU A 57 -16.20 -11.47 17.55
CA LEU A 57 -15.49 -10.66 18.55
C LEU A 57 -15.94 -9.23 18.27
N TYR A 58 -16.66 -8.64 19.22
CA TYR A 58 -17.25 -7.28 19.19
C TYR A 58 -16.18 -6.15 19.12
N THR A 59 -15.11 -6.35 18.37
CA THR A 59 -13.94 -5.48 18.29
C THR A 59 -13.69 -5.16 16.83
N ASP A 60 -14.09 -3.96 16.44
CA ASP A 60 -13.67 -3.36 15.17
C ASP A 60 -12.24 -2.86 15.36
N ILE A 61 -11.30 -3.44 14.61
CA ILE A 61 -9.89 -3.03 14.66
C ILE A 61 -9.60 -2.22 13.40
N GLU A 62 -9.44 -0.90 13.57
CA GLU A 62 -8.97 0.02 12.52
C GLU A 62 -7.51 0.38 12.76
N LEU A 63 -6.63 -0.09 11.89
CA LEU A 63 -5.20 0.17 11.92
C LEU A 63 -4.84 1.19 10.84
N LYS A 64 -4.52 2.42 11.26
CA LYS A 64 -4.01 3.49 10.37
C LYS A 64 -2.50 3.55 10.49
N SER A 65 -1.79 3.51 9.37
CA SER A 65 -0.33 3.49 9.40
C SER A 65 0.26 4.18 8.18
N ALA A 66 1.38 4.87 8.39
CA ALA A 66 2.23 5.32 7.29
C ALA A 66 3.21 4.20 6.93
N PHE A 67 3.58 4.11 5.66
CA PHE A 67 4.58 3.16 5.20
C PHE A 67 5.60 3.82 4.27
N ILE A 68 6.79 3.22 4.25
CA ILE A 68 7.82 3.44 3.26
C ILE A 68 8.23 2.07 2.72
N GLY A 69 8.33 1.94 1.40
CA GLY A 69 8.57 0.66 0.75
C GLY A 69 9.44 0.80 -0.49
N VAL A 70 9.95 -0.34 -0.95
CA VAL A 70 10.72 -0.45 -2.18
C VAL A 70 10.10 -1.57 -3.02
N ILE A 71 9.75 -1.25 -4.27
CA ILE A 71 9.25 -2.20 -5.26
C ILE A 71 10.37 -2.50 -6.23
N THR A 72 10.59 -3.78 -6.51
CA THR A 72 11.54 -4.27 -7.51
C THR A 72 10.84 -5.21 -8.48
N TYR A 73 11.13 -5.05 -9.77
CA TYR A 73 10.64 -5.93 -10.83
C TYR A 73 11.76 -6.93 -11.19
N PHE A 74 11.43 -8.24 -11.25
CA PHE A 74 12.35 -9.34 -11.58
C PHE A 74 11.81 -10.17 -12.76
#